data_AF-A0A3A8YRY9-F1
#
_entry.id   AF-A0A3A8YRY9-F1
#
_cell.length_a   1.000
_cell.length_b   1.000
_cell.length_c   1.000
_cell.angle_alpha   90.00
_cell.angle_beta   90.00
_cell.angle_gamma   90.00
#
_symmetry.space_group_name_H-M   'P 1'
#
loop_
_entity.id
_entity.type
_entity.pdbx_description
1 polymer ?
#
loop_
_entity_poly.entity_id
_entity_poly.type
_entity_poly.pdbx_seq_one_letter_code
_entity_poly.pdbx_strand_id
1 'polypeptide(L)'
;MDNKMPRTPFSTGLSRSAKETRIRLQNIFSGPKKRPPVLFLALMCLIALSCGDLVSCHIREAAPPEEQDSSAVSAAQQLSGMAASFYREEQPFRPIYLPEEVPDQPEEESQRLDSAALWGEAAVEGQRYGLYEVRSSRYYARDGVLAWHEMPYPDVLLFLLDEEGAPVRPIRRATFEIEGMTAEDALRKAVWRLNDLEVCLFRDHWSTPIGPGNWPKIFPDLEAGAEYLEAGYSPESYWDSWTAEGLTATRYYAAEEDSWFLSNLYTTRSDLYTPRQIRVGSTRAEVLAAYPEAVAGDYWSMYPDEDLIYYIPGDNGSGLGPALLFFFQGDQVEQIALYDMFN
;
A
#
# COMPACT_ATOMS: atom_id res chain seq x y z
N MET A 1 29.99 44.60 -0.26
CA MET A 1 29.82 44.46 -1.71
C MET A 1 28.32 44.33 -1.98
N ASP A 2 27.71 45.36 -2.57
CA ASP A 2 26.30 45.34 -2.97
C ASP A 2 26.12 44.40 -4.15
N ASN A 3 25.60 43.19 -3.91
CA ASN A 3 25.33 42.25 -4.98
C ASN A 3 23.91 42.51 -5.52
N LYS A 4 23.81 43.28 -6.62
CA LYS A 4 22.55 43.50 -7.35
C LYS A 4 22.13 42.18 -8.01
N MET A 5 21.19 41.45 -7.38
CA MET A 5 20.56 40.29 -8.01
C MET A 5 19.85 40.71 -9.32
N PRO A 6 20.06 39.99 -10.44
CA PRO A 6 19.38 40.26 -11.69
C PRO A 6 17.88 39.99 -11.55
N ARG A 7 17.06 41.01 -11.86
CA ARG A 7 15.60 40.90 -11.89
C ARG A 7 15.19 40.26 -13.20
N THR A 8 14.83 38.98 -13.18
CA THR A 8 14.17 38.32 -14.30
C THR A 8 12.66 38.41 -14.09
N PRO A 9 11.83 38.45 -15.15
CA PRO A 9 10.37 38.48 -15.01
C PRO A 9 9.79 37.23 -14.34
N PHE A 10 10.61 36.20 -14.10
CA PHE A 10 10.25 34.97 -13.40
C PHE A 10 10.82 34.87 -11.97
N SER A 11 11.57 35.86 -11.50
CA SER A 11 12.05 35.87 -10.11
C SER A 11 10.96 36.42 -9.19
N THR A 12 10.24 35.53 -8.51
CA THR A 12 9.45 35.90 -7.33
C THR A 12 10.40 36.14 -6.17
N GLY A 13 10.52 37.39 -5.71
CA GLY A 13 11.21 37.68 -4.46
C GLY A 13 10.51 36.94 -3.32
N LEU A 14 11.23 36.09 -2.59
CA LEU A 14 10.72 35.44 -1.37
C LEU A 14 10.36 36.54 -0.36
N SER A 15 9.06 36.78 -0.19
CA SER A 15 8.55 37.68 0.84
C SER A 15 8.89 37.09 2.20
N ARG A 16 9.55 37.89 3.05
CA ARG A 16 9.99 37.50 4.40
C ARG A 16 8.84 37.39 5.42
N SER A 17 7.58 37.42 4.99
CA SER A 17 6.43 37.30 5.89
C SER A 17 5.56 36.09 5.52
N ALA A 18 5.47 35.12 6.44
CA ALA A 18 4.60 33.95 6.33
C ALA A 18 3.14 34.30 6.01
N LYS A 19 2.68 35.49 6.44
CA LYS A 19 1.33 36.00 6.16
C LYS A 19 1.13 36.30 4.67
N GLU A 20 2.13 36.81 3.98
CA GLU A 20 2.05 37.14 2.55
C GLU A 20 2.11 35.87 1.68
N THR A 21 2.97 34.92 2.05
CA THR A 21 3.04 33.60 1.39
C THR A 21 1.70 32.86 1.50
N ARG A 22 1.06 32.90 2.68
CA ARG A 22 -0.27 32.31 2.89
C ARG A 22 -1.35 32.92 2.00
N ILE A 23 -1.39 34.25 1.87
CA ILE A 23 -2.38 34.94 1.02
C ILE A 23 -2.18 34.58 -0.47
N ARG A 24 -0.93 34.45 -0.92
CA ARG A 24 -0.63 34.07 -2.31
C ARG A 24 -0.99 32.61 -2.61
N LEU A 25 -0.68 31.69 -1.69
CA LEU A 25 -1.12 30.30 -1.78
C LEU A 25 -2.65 30.20 -1.81
N GLN A 26 -3.35 30.93 -0.94
CA GLN A 26 -4.82 30.97 -0.96
C GLN A 26 -5.38 31.48 -2.29
N ASN A 27 -4.76 32.48 -2.91
CA ASN A 27 -5.18 32.97 -4.23
C ASN A 27 -4.89 31.98 -5.38
N ILE A 28 -3.85 31.14 -5.26
CA ILE A 28 -3.56 30.07 -6.23
C ILE A 28 -4.58 28.94 -6.09
N PHE A 29 -4.86 28.49 -4.86
CA PHE A 29 -5.85 27.45 -4.59
C PHE A 29 -7.30 27.87 -4.88
N SER A 30 -7.57 29.18 -4.92
CA SER A 30 -8.89 29.71 -5.31
C SER A 30 -9.21 29.54 -6.79
N GLY A 31 -8.26 29.06 -7.61
CA GLY A 31 -8.44 28.84 -9.04
C GLY A 31 -8.68 30.12 -9.85
N PRO A 32 -8.64 30.05 -11.19
CA PRO A 32 -8.88 31.20 -12.04
C PRO A 32 -10.34 31.69 -11.88
N LYS A 33 -10.53 32.92 -11.38
CA LYS A 33 -11.85 33.56 -11.20
C LYS A 33 -12.61 33.87 -12.50
N LYS A 34 -12.09 33.44 -13.66
CA LYS A 34 -12.74 33.58 -14.96
C LYS A 34 -13.08 32.19 -15.48
N ARG A 35 -14.38 31.95 -15.69
CA ARG A 35 -14.90 30.72 -16.28
C ARG A 35 -14.23 30.48 -17.64
N PRO A 36 -13.78 29.26 -17.96
CA PRO A 36 -13.27 28.95 -19.29
C PRO A 36 -14.37 29.22 -20.34
N PRO A 37 -14.01 29.70 -21.53
CA PRO A 37 -14.99 30.01 -22.58
C PRO A 37 -15.71 28.72 -22.98
N VAL A 38 -17.03 28.68 -22.75
CA VAL A 38 -17.93 27.52 -22.95
C VAL A 38 -17.78 26.89 -24.33
N LEU A 39 -17.42 27.68 -25.35
CA LEU A 39 -17.16 27.22 -26.70
C LEU A 39 -15.99 26.22 -26.81
N PHE A 40 -14.95 26.36 -25.98
CA PHE A 40 -13.80 25.45 -25.98
C PHE A 40 -14.17 24.07 -25.43
N LEU A 41 -14.98 24.04 -24.36
CA LEU A 41 -15.49 22.82 -23.76
C LEU A 41 -16.42 22.06 -24.72
N ALA A 42 -17.32 22.79 -25.40
CA ALA A 42 -18.20 22.20 -26.41
C ALA A 42 -17.43 21.60 -27.60
N LEU A 43 -16.35 22.26 -28.04
CA LEU A 43 -15.52 21.78 -29.14
C LEU A 43 -14.78 20.48 -28.78
N MET A 44 -14.25 20.37 -27.56
CA MET A 44 -13.60 19.15 -27.07
C MET A 44 -14.58 17.98 -26.95
N CYS A 45 -15.81 18.23 -26.48
CA CYS A 45 -16.85 17.20 -26.42
C CYS A 45 -17.25 16.69 -27.81
N LEU A 46 -17.35 17.56 -28.82
CA LEU A 46 -17.66 17.15 -30.20
C LEU A 46 -16.56 16.28 -30.81
N ILE A 47 -15.29 16.58 -30.53
CA ILE A 47 -14.16 15.77 -31.01
C ILE A 47 -14.16 14.40 -30.33
N ALA A 48 -14.39 14.33 -29.02
CA ALA A 48 -14.47 13.07 -28.28
C ALA A 48 -15.60 12.16 -28.77
N LEU A 49 -16.77 12.72 -29.09
CA LEU A 49 -17.92 11.97 -29.61
C LEU A 49 -17.70 11.45 -31.04
N SER A 50 -16.88 12.14 -31.85
CA SER A 50 -16.57 11.70 -33.23
C SER A 50 -15.56 10.54 -33.31
N CYS A 51 -14.88 10.22 -32.20
CA CYS A 51 -13.91 9.12 -32.13
C CYS A 51 -14.53 7.75 -31.77
N GLY A 52 -15.85 7.69 -31.54
CA GLY A 52 -16.53 6.47 -31.07
C GLY A 52 -16.90 5.43 -32.16
N ASP A 53 -16.84 5.78 -33.45
CA ASP A 53 -17.39 4.95 -34.54
C ASP A 53 -16.36 4.20 -35.41
N LEU A 54 -15.10 4.03 -34.95
CA LEU A 54 -14.05 3.36 -35.74
C LEU A 54 -13.63 1.96 -35.26
N VAL A 55 -14.39 1.31 -34.38
CA VAL A 55 -14.19 -0.11 -34.04
C VAL A 55 -15.36 -0.94 -34.57
N SER A 56 -15.27 -1.35 -35.83
CA SER A 56 -16.18 -2.31 -36.43
C SER A 56 -15.82 -3.72 -35.94
N CYS A 57 -16.58 -4.26 -35.00
CA CYS A 57 -16.48 -5.67 -34.59
C CYS A 57 -16.94 -6.58 -35.74
N HIS A 58 -16.01 -7.27 -36.39
CA HIS A 58 -16.35 -8.46 -37.18
C HIS A 58 -16.64 -9.62 -36.21
N ILE A 59 -17.92 -9.87 -35.95
CA ILE A 59 -18.38 -11.11 -35.32
C ILE A 59 -18.09 -12.24 -36.31
N ARG A 60 -17.10 -13.08 -35.99
CA ARG A 60 -16.93 -14.39 -36.61
C ARG A 60 -17.85 -15.35 -35.86
N GLU A 61 -18.76 -15.96 -36.62
CA GLU A 61 -19.68 -17.01 -36.20
C GLU A 61 -18.91 -18.14 -35.51
N ALA A 62 -19.29 -18.46 -34.27
CA ALA A 62 -18.62 -19.44 -33.43
C ALA A 62 -18.93 -20.87 -33.90
N ALA A 63 -17.88 -21.69 -33.97
CA ALA A 63 -17.98 -23.14 -34.06
C ALA A 63 -18.58 -23.73 -32.76
N PRO A 64 -19.10 -24.98 -32.76
CA PRO A 64 -19.85 -25.54 -31.64
C PRO A 64 -18.97 -25.69 -30.38
N PRO A 65 -19.58 -25.73 -29.18
CA PRO A 65 -18.82 -25.74 -27.93
C PRO A 65 -18.07 -27.06 -27.79
N GLU A 66 -16.73 -26.96 -27.68
CA GLU A 66 -15.90 -28.03 -27.13
C GLU A 66 -16.27 -28.23 -25.66
N GLU A 67 -16.31 -29.49 -25.23
CA GLU A 67 -16.63 -29.92 -23.87
C GLU A 67 -15.74 -29.18 -22.85
N GLN A 68 -16.32 -28.26 -22.08
CA GLN A 68 -15.66 -27.67 -20.93
C GLN A 68 -15.45 -28.74 -19.86
N ASP A 69 -14.20 -28.88 -19.39
CA ASP A 69 -13.81 -29.82 -18.34
C ASP A 69 -14.60 -29.53 -17.05
N SER A 70 -15.50 -30.44 -16.68
CA SER A 70 -16.40 -30.28 -15.52
C SER A 70 -15.64 -30.13 -14.20
N SER A 71 -14.39 -30.60 -14.14
CA SER A 71 -13.53 -30.44 -12.97
C SER A 71 -13.04 -28.99 -12.79
N ALA A 72 -12.68 -28.31 -13.88
CA ALA A 72 -12.21 -26.92 -13.87
C ALA A 72 -13.34 -25.95 -13.50
N VAL A 73 -14.56 -26.20 -14.00
CA VAL A 73 -15.75 -25.41 -13.65
C VAL A 73 -16.06 -25.51 -12.15
N SER A 74 -15.99 -26.72 -11.58
CA SER A 74 -16.20 -26.94 -10.15
C SER A 74 -15.16 -26.22 -9.28
N ALA A 75 -13.90 -26.20 -9.68
CA ALA A 75 -12.83 -25.53 -8.94
C ALA A 75 -13.00 -24.00 -8.94
N ALA A 76 -13.37 -23.42 -10.08
CA ALA A 76 -13.64 -21.98 -10.19
C ALA A 76 -14.85 -21.56 -9.35
N GLN A 77 -15.93 -22.35 -9.35
CA GLN A 77 -17.09 -22.11 -8.49
C GLN A 77 -16.75 -22.19 -7.00
N GLN A 78 -15.94 -23.18 -6.61
CA GLN A 78 -15.48 -23.31 -5.22
C GLN A 78 -14.64 -22.09 -4.78
N LEU A 79 -13.73 -21.62 -5.64
CA LEU A 79 -12.92 -20.42 -5.37
C LEU A 79 -13.79 -19.17 -5.19
N SER A 80 -14.73 -18.93 -6.12
CA SER A 80 -15.65 -17.79 -6.02
C SER A 80 -16.51 -17.87 -4.76
N GLY A 81 -16.98 -19.06 -4.38
CA GLY A 81 -17.74 -19.28 -3.14
C GLY A 81 -16.93 -19.00 -1.87
N MET A 82 -15.64 -19.37 -1.85
CA MET A 82 -14.74 -19.03 -0.75
C MET A 82 -14.50 -17.52 -0.66
N ALA A 83 -14.25 -16.85 -1.78
CA ALA A 83 -14.07 -15.40 -1.84
C ALA A 83 -15.35 -14.67 -1.38
N ALA A 84 -16.53 -15.07 -1.89
CA ALA A 84 -17.80 -14.47 -1.49
C ALA A 84 -18.07 -14.61 0.01
N SER A 85 -17.79 -15.78 0.59
CA SER A 85 -17.91 -16.00 2.04
C SER A 85 -17.03 -15.05 2.84
N PHE A 86 -15.77 -14.88 2.42
CA PHE A 86 -14.84 -13.93 3.04
C PHE A 86 -15.38 -12.49 3.03
N TYR A 87 -15.88 -12.01 1.89
CA TYR A 87 -16.42 -10.65 1.83
C TYR A 87 -17.69 -10.47 2.66
N ARG A 88 -18.55 -11.49 2.74
CA ARG A 88 -19.78 -11.42 3.57
C ARG A 88 -19.43 -11.30 5.06
N GLU A 89 -18.34 -11.94 5.49
CA GLU A 89 -17.82 -11.81 6.85
C GLU A 89 -17.20 -10.42 7.09
N GLU A 90 -16.39 -9.90 6.15
CA GLU A 90 -15.78 -8.56 6.28
C GLU A 90 -16.81 -7.42 6.18
N GLN A 91 -17.88 -7.60 5.40
CA GLN A 91 -18.85 -6.55 5.09
C GLN A 91 -20.29 -7.02 5.36
N PRO A 92 -20.65 -7.28 6.63
CA PRO A 92 -21.96 -7.85 6.98
C PRO A 92 -23.14 -6.92 6.67
N PHE A 93 -22.86 -5.64 6.39
CA PHE A 93 -23.85 -4.61 6.08
C PHE A 93 -24.17 -4.48 4.59
N ARG A 94 -23.46 -5.18 3.70
CA ARG A 94 -23.68 -5.14 2.25
C ARG A 94 -24.07 -6.53 1.73
N PRO A 95 -25.15 -6.68 0.95
CA PRO A 95 -25.43 -7.93 0.25
C PRO A 95 -24.34 -8.25 -0.78
N ILE A 96 -23.84 -9.49 -0.76
CA ILE A 96 -22.79 -9.97 -1.67
C ILE A 96 -23.23 -11.27 -2.34
N TYR A 97 -23.30 -11.21 -3.67
CA TYR A 97 -23.80 -12.30 -4.51
C TYR A 97 -22.71 -12.87 -5.40
N LEU A 98 -22.80 -14.17 -5.66
CA LEU A 98 -22.27 -14.78 -6.87
C LEU A 98 -23.22 -14.54 -8.05
N PRO A 99 -22.76 -14.64 -9.32
CA PRO A 99 -23.61 -14.41 -10.49
C PRO A 99 -24.90 -15.23 -10.52
N GLU A 100 -24.85 -16.47 -10.05
CA GLU A 100 -25.98 -17.40 -9.94
C GLU A 100 -26.94 -17.12 -8.77
N GLU A 101 -26.53 -16.29 -7.81
CA GLU A 101 -27.30 -15.94 -6.61
C GLU A 101 -28.04 -14.61 -6.74
N VAL A 102 -27.82 -13.87 -7.84
CA VAL A 102 -28.39 -12.53 -8.01
C VAL A 102 -29.92 -12.60 -8.07
N PRO A 103 -30.64 -11.89 -7.17
CA PRO A 103 -32.09 -11.87 -7.20
C PRO A 103 -32.63 -11.02 -8.38
N ASP A 104 -33.89 -11.24 -8.77
CA ASP A 104 -34.55 -10.46 -9.83
C ASP A 104 -34.57 -8.95 -9.55
N GLN A 105 -34.58 -8.56 -8.27
CA GLN A 105 -34.52 -7.18 -7.80
C GLN A 105 -33.46 -7.04 -6.72
N PRO A 106 -32.19 -6.78 -7.08
CA PRO A 106 -31.12 -6.56 -6.11
C PRO A 106 -31.33 -5.27 -5.32
N GLU A 107 -30.84 -5.25 -4.07
CA GLU A 107 -30.81 -4.03 -3.26
C GLU A 107 -29.77 -3.06 -3.81
N GLU A 108 -30.04 -1.75 -3.79
CA GLU A 108 -29.05 -0.73 -4.17
C GLU A 108 -27.81 -0.83 -3.26
N GLU A 109 -26.63 -0.58 -3.83
CA GLU A 109 -25.29 -0.81 -3.26
C GLU A 109 -24.91 -2.28 -3.04
N SER A 110 -25.72 -3.25 -3.48
CA SER A 110 -25.30 -4.67 -3.49
C SER A 110 -24.04 -4.87 -4.33
N GLN A 111 -23.22 -5.84 -3.93
CA GLN A 111 -22.02 -6.23 -4.65
C GLN A 111 -22.19 -7.62 -5.25
N ARG A 112 -21.64 -7.82 -6.44
CA ARG A 112 -21.56 -9.12 -7.11
C ARG A 112 -20.11 -9.43 -7.41
N LEU A 113 -19.67 -10.61 -7.06
CA LEU A 113 -18.32 -11.09 -7.34
C LEU A 113 -18.34 -11.73 -8.73
N ASP A 114 -17.76 -11.05 -9.71
CA ASP A 114 -17.86 -11.43 -11.12
C ASP A 114 -16.87 -12.54 -11.49
N SER A 115 -15.66 -12.48 -10.92
CA SER A 115 -14.63 -13.51 -11.12
C SER A 115 -13.56 -13.45 -10.04
N ALA A 116 -12.93 -14.59 -9.77
CA ALA A 116 -11.68 -14.68 -9.03
C ALA A 116 -10.67 -15.46 -9.89
N ALA A 117 -9.51 -14.85 -10.16
CA ALA A 117 -8.48 -15.45 -11.00
C ALA A 117 -7.12 -15.42 -10.30
N LEU A 118 -6.36 -16.51 -10.39
CA LEU A 118 -5.01 -16.55 -9.84
C LEU A 118 -4.15 -15.51 -10.56
N TRP A 119 -3.57 -14.60 -9.79
CA TRP A 119 -2.60 -13.62 -10.27
C TRP A 119 -1.17 -14.16 -10.12
N GLY A 120 -0.86 -14.80 -8.99
CA GLY A 120 0.45 -15.39 -8.74
C GLY A 120 0.47 -16.28 -7.51
N GLU A 121 1.38 -17.24 -7.50
CA GLU A 121 1.61 -18.16 -6.38
C GLU A 121 3.10 -18.26 -6.03
N ALA A 122 3.38 -18.51 -4.75
CA ALA A 122 4.74 -18.70 -4.24
C ALA A 122 4.69 -19.41 -2.89
N ALA A 123 5.83 -19.99 -2.51
CA ALA A 123 6.05 -20.46 -1.16
C ALA A 123 6.70 -19.36 -0.32
N VAL A 124 6.13 -19.07 0.84
CA VAL A 124 6.71 -18.16 1.85
C VAL A 124 6.87 -18.98 3.13
N GLU A 125 8.10 -19.07 3.64
CA GLU A 125 8.43 -19.84 4.85
C GLU A 125 7.97 -21.30 4.82
N GLY A 126 7.99 -21.93 3.64
CA GLY A 126 7.58 -23.32 3.43
C GLY A 126 6.07 -23.54 3.23
N GLN A 127 5.25 -22.50 3.41
CA GLN A 127 3.81 -22.54 3.14
C GLN A 127 3.50 -21.97 1.75
N ARG A 128 2.64 -22.64 0.96
CA ARG A 128 2.17 -22.15 -0.34
C ARG A 128 1.01 -21.17 -0.19
N TYR A 129 1.07 -20.10 -0.97
CA TYR A 129 0.08 -19.04 -1.01
C TYR A 129 -0.22 -18.64 -2.46
N GLY A 130 -1.42 -18.13 -2.69
CA GLY A 130 -1.83 -17.55 -3.97
C GLY A 130 -2.49 -16.20 -3.77
N LEU A 131 -2.17 -15.22 -4.62
CA LEU A 131 -2.92 -13.98 -4.75
C LEU A 131 -3.92 -14.13 -5.89
N TYR A 132 -5.17 -13.77 -5.62
CA TYR A 132 -6.25 -13.87 -6.56
C TYR A 132 -6.82 -12.48 -6.83
N GLU A 133 -6.83 -12.07 -8.10
CA GLU A 133 -7.52 -10.87 -8.56
C GLU A 133 -9.03 -11.15 -8.55
N VAL A 134 -9.76 -10.38 -7.76
CA VAL A 134 -11.20 -10.49 -7.61
C VAL A 134 -11.87 -9.29 -8.26
N ARG A 135 -12.59 -9.55 -9.36
CA ARG A 135 -13.42 -8.55 -10.02
C ARG A 135 -14.80 -8.58 -9.43
N SER A 136 -15.36 -7.39 -9.25
CA SER A 136 -16.70 -7.24 -8.73
C SER A 136 -17.43 -6.09 -9.40
N SER A 137 -18.75 -6.17 -9.35
CA SER A 137 -19.67 -5.14 -9.79
C SER A 137 -20.47 -4.65 -8.60
N ARG A 138 -20.84 -3.37 -8.63
CA ARG A 138 -21.80 -2.80 -7.68
C ARG A 138 -23.08 -2.41 -8.38
N TYR A 139 -24.20 -2.69 -7.74
CA TYR A 139 -25.52 -2.32 -8.23
C TYR A 139 -25.91 -0.94 -7.69
N TYR A 140 -25.92 0.09 -8.54
CA TYR A 140 -26.30 1.44 -8.13
C TYR A 140 -26.81 2.28 -9.30
N ALA A 141 -27.48 3.39 -9.00
CA ALA A 141 -28.00 4.27 -10.02
C ALA A 141 -26.89 5.15 -10.64
N ARG A 142 -26.69 5.04 -11.95
CA ARG A 142 -25.87 5.97 -12.73
C ARG A 142 -26.72 6.58 -13.83
N ASP A 143 -26.73 7.91 -13.92
CA ASP A 143 -27.55 8.67 -14.87
C ASP A 143 -29.05 8.31 -14.84
N GLY A 144 -29.57 7.97 -13.65
CA GLY A 144 -30.97 7.59 -13.44
C GLY A 144 -31.31 6.15 -13.84
N VAL A 145 -30.33 5.36 -14.26
CA VAL A 145 -30.50 3.94 -14.60
C VAL A 145 -29.83 3.10 -13.52
N LEU A 146 -30.62 2.22 -12.89
CA LEU A 146 -30.13 1.27 -11.90
C LEU A 146 -29.58 0.03 -12.63
N ALA A 147 -28.28 -0.24 -12.47
CA ALA A 147 -27.60 -1.34 -13.15
C ALA A 147 -26.39 -1.82 -12.35
N TRP A 148 -25.87 -2.99 -12.74
CA TRP A 148 -24.56 -3.46 -12.28
C TRP A 148 -23.46 -2.69 -13.01
N HIS A 149 -22.52 -2.14 -12.26
CA HIS A 149 -21.36 -1.43 -12.78
C HIS A 149 -20.09 -2.09 -12.25
N GLU A 150 -19.19 -2.50 -13.16
CA GLU A 150 -17.88 -3.05 -12.80
C GLU A 150 -17.10 -2.03 -11.98
N MET A 151 -16.50 -2.52 -10.89
CA MET A 151 -15.59 -1.74 -10.08
C MET A 151 -14.28 -1.53 -10.84
N PRO A 152 -13.76 -0.29 -10.91
CA PRO A 152 -12.62 0.03 -11.77
C PRO A 152 -11.31 -0.63 -11.29
N TYR A 153 -11.22 -0.98 -10.01
CA TYR A 153 -10.06 -1.62 -9.41
C TYR A 153 -10.49 -2.96 -8.84
N PRO A 154 -9.87 -4.08 -9.30
CA PRO A 154 -10.12 -5.36 -8.68
C PRO A 154 -9.53 -5.37 -7.27
N ASP A 155 -10.17 -6.11 -6.38
CA ASP A 155 -9.55 -6.46 -5.11
C ASP A 155 -8.54 -7.58 -5.32
N VAL A 156 -7.64 -7.76 -4.35
CA VAL A 156 -6.69 -8.87 -4.36
C VAL A 156 -6.83 -9.62 -3.05
N LEU A 157 -7.10 -10.93 -3.13
CA LEU A 157 -7.21 -11.80 -1.97
C LEU A 157 -6.02 -12.74 -1.85
N LEU A 158 -5.44 -12.82 -0.66
CA LEU A 158 -4.45 -13.82 -0.29
C LEU A 158 -5.15 -15.10 0.13
N PHE A 159 -4.80 -16.21 -0.50
CA PHE A 159 -5.27 -17.55 -0.17
C PHE A 159 -4.15 -18.42 0.37
N LEU A 160 -4.50 -19.26 1.33
CA LEU A 160 -3.72 -20.44 1.70
C LEU A 160 -3.93 -21.50 0.62
N LEU A 161 -2.85 -22.09 0.12
CA LEU A 161 -2.89 -23.22 -0.81
C LEU A 161 -2.45 -24.51 -0.11
N ASP A 162 -2.94 -25.65 -0.58
CA ASP A 162 -2.42 -26.96 -0.19
C ASP A 162 -1.11 -27.30 -0.93
N GLU A 163 -0.61 -28.53 -0.74
CA GLU A 163 0.65 -28.99 -1.35
C GLU A 163 0.55 -29.07 -2.87
N GLU A 164 -0.63 -29.35 -3.41
CA GLU A 164 -0.94 -29.43 -4.83
C GLU A 164 -1.16 -28.04 -5.47
N GLY A 165 -1.39 -27.01 -4.67
CA GLY A 165 -1.62 -25.63 -5.10
C GLY A 165 -3.11 -25.26 -5.20
N ALA A 166 -4.01 -26.10 -4.71
CA ALA A 166 -5.44 -25.78 -4.67
C ALA A 166 -5.75 -24.83 -3.50
N PRO A 167 -6.65 -23.85 -3.69
CA PRO A 167 -7.04 -22.90 -2.66
C PRO A 167 -7.81 -23.59 -1.53
N VAL A 168 -7.32 -23.44 -0.30
CA VAL A 168 -7.92 -24.01 0.91
C VAL A 168 -8.88 -23.01 1.56
N ARG A 169 -8.42 -21.77 1.75
CA ARG A 169 -9.23 -20.66 2.30
C ARG A 169 -8.59 -19.31 2.03
N PRO A 170 -9.39 -18.24 1.92
CA PRO A 170 -8.87 -16.88 1.97
C PRO A 170 -8.31 -16.58 3.36
N ILE A 171 -7.28 -15.76 3.39
CA ILE A 171 -6.60 -15.31 4.61
C ILE A 171 -6.95 -13.84 4.89
N ARG A 172 -6.83 -13.00 3.86
CA ARG A 172 -7.07 -11.56 3.95
C ARG A 172 -7.11 -10.92 2.56
N ARG A 173 -7.64 -9.71 2.50
CA ARG A 173 -7.46 -8.80 1.37
C ARG A 173 -6.09 -8.12 1.44
N ALA A 174 -5.41 -7.98 0.30
CA ALA A 174 -4.22 -7.16 0.20
C ALA A 174 -4.63 -5.68 0.11
N THR A 175 -3.94 -4.83 0.86
CA THR A 175 -4.23 -3.39 0.97
C THR A 175 -3.24 -2.53 0.19
N PHE A 176 -2.61 -3.10 -0.84
CA PHE A 176 -1.61 -2.44 -1.67
C PHE A 176 -1.79 -2.84 -3.14
N GLU A 177 -1.26 -2.02 -4.04
CA GLU A 177 -1.28 -2.28 -5.48
C GLU A 177 -0.23 -3.34 -5.85
N ILE A 178 -0.63 -4.31 -6.67
CA ILE A 178 0.25 -5.39 -7.15
C ILE A 178 0.87 -5.09 -8.53
N GLU A 179 0.45 -4.01 -9.18
CA GLU A 179 0.96 -3.64 -10.51
C GLU A 179 2.47 -3.35 -10.44
N GLY A 180 3.24 -3.94 -11.36
CA GLY A 180 4.69 -3.81 -11.40
C GLY A 180 5.46 -4.66 -10.37
N MET A 181 4.78 -5.35 -9.45
CA MET A 181 5.42 -6.29 -8.52
C MET A 181 5.62 -7.68 -9.15
N THR A 182 6.65 -8.39 -8.69
CA THR A 182 6.75 -9.83 -8.94
C THR A 182 5.73 -10.58 -8.07
N ALA A 183 5.32 -11.78 -8.50
CA ALA A 183 4.42 -12.62 -7.70
C ALA A 183 4.97 -12.90 -6.31
N GLU A 184 6.27 -13.19 -6.22
CA GLU A 184 6.96 -13.48 -4.98
C GLU A 184 6.98 -12.28 -4.02
N ASP A 185 7.27 -11.08 -4.52
CA ASP A 185 7.30 -9.87 -3.70
C ASP A 185 5.90 -9.50 -3.20
N ALA A 186 4.90 -9.50 -4.07
CA ALA A 186 3.52 -9.21 -3.65
C ALA A 186 3.04 -10.24 -2.61
N LEU A 187 3.38 -11.51 -2.77
CA LEU A 187 3.04 -12.54 -1.79
C LEU A 187 3.77 -12.36 -0.46
N ARG A 188 5.08 -12.10 -0.48
CA ARG A 188 5.84 -11.80 0.74
C ARG A 188 5.27 -10.59 1.47
N LYS A 189 4.95 -9.52 0.74
CA LYS A 189 4.36 -8.30 1.29
C LYS A 189 3.00 -8.59 1.94
N ALA A 190 2.13 -9.35 1.27
CA ALA A 190 0.83 -9.75 1.79
C ALA A 190 0.93 -10.69 3.01
N VAL A 191 1.81 -11.68 2.97
CA VAL A 191 2.01 -12.66 4.06
C VAL A 191 2.61 -12.00 5.29
N TRP A 192 3.65 -11.19 5.12
CA TRP A 192 4.32 -10.50 6.23
C TRP A 192 3.57 -9.25 6.70
N ARG A 193 2.56 -8.79 5.96
CA ARG A 193 1.81 -7.54 6.21
C ARG A 193 2.72 -6.30 6.26
N LEU A 194 3.76 -6.26 5.43
CA LEU A 194 4.65 -5.09 5.38
C LEU A 194 4.06 -4.00 4.48
N ASN A 195 4.25 -2.73 4.88
CA ASN A 195 3.97 -1.59 4.01
C ASN A 195 4.95 -1.53 2.83
N ASP A 196 6.21 -1.88 3.06
CA ASP A 196 7.25 -1.95 2.04
C ASP A 196 8.28 -3.05 2.36
N LEU A 197 8.73 -3.79 1.35
CA LEU A 197 9.68 -4.90 1.51
C LEU A 197 11.12 -4.42 1.74
N GLU A 198 11.46 -3.23 1.29
CA GLU A 198 12.79 -2.64 1.44
C GLU A 198 12.94 -1.88 2.77
N VAL A 199 11.82 -1.50 3.40
CA VAL A 199 11.78 -0.79 4.70
C VAL A 199 11.33 -1.75 5.80
N CYS A 200 12.20 -2.71 6.09
CA CYS A 200 12.03 -3.64 7.19
C CYS A 200 13.39 -4.06 7.76
N LEU A 201 13.39 -4.78 8.87
CA LEU A 201 14.56 -5.38 9.47
C LEU A 201 14.33 -6.87 9.68
N PHE A 202 15.31 -7.67 9.29
CA PHE A 202 15.40 -9.07 9.67
C PHE A 202 16.21 -9.19 10.96
N ARG A 203 15.90 -10.21 11.75
CA ARG A 203 16.70 -10.60 12.93
C ARG A 203 17.45 -11.88 12.62
N ASP A 204 18.68 -11.99 13.10
CA ASP A 204 19.47 -13.21 12.95
C ASP A 204 18.68 -14.45 13.43
N HIS A 205 18.66 -15.47 12.58
CA HIS A 205 17.94 -16.74 12.79
C HIS A 205 16.41 -16.68 12.75
N TRP A 206 15.81 -15.52 12.39
CA TRP A 206 14.38 -15.39 12.15
C TRP A 206 14.10 -15.17 10.65
N SER A 207 13.05 -15.80 10.13
CA SER A 207 12.66 -15.70 8.72
C SER A 207 11.71 -14.53 8.45
N THR A 208 10.92 -14.14 9.45
CA THR A 208 9.94 -13.06 9.31
C THR A 208 10.56 -11.71 9.67
N PRO A 209 10.55 -10.73 8.75
CA PRO A 209 11.03 -9.39 9.05
C PRO A 209 10.02 -8.59 9.88
N ILE A 210 10.52 -7.61 10.64
CA ILE A 210 9.72 -6.57 11.28
C ILE A 210 9.82 -5.27 10.50
N GLY A 211 8.69 -4.61 10.24
CA GLY A 211 8.66 -3.30 9.59
C GLY A 211 7.27 -2.67 9.69
N PRO A 212 7.11 -1.42 9.22
CA PRO A 212 5.81 -0.78 9.21
C PRO A 212 4.72 -1.68 8.64
N GLY A 213 3.59 -1.75 9.36
CA GLY A 213 2.44 -2.59 9.00
C GLY A 213 2.38 -3.96 9.68
N ASN A 214 3.44 -4.43 10.35
CA ASN A 214 3.41 -5.72 11.05
C ASN A 214 3.98 -5.68 12.48
N TRP A 215 3.76 -6.74 13.25
CA TRP A 215 4.39 -6.93 14.55
C TRP A 215 4.61 -8.43 14.84
N PRO A 216 5.63 -9.04 14.22
CA PRO A 216 5.92 -10.45 14.44
C PRO A 216 6.57 -10.67 15.81
N LYS A 217 6.33 -11.84 16.42
CA LYS A 217 6.89 -12.21 17.73
C LYS A 217 8.35 -12.66 17.63
N ILE A 218 9.22 -11.81 17.08
CA ILE A 218 10.65 -12.10 16.87
C ILE A 218 11.54 -11.68 18.03
N PHE A 219 10.99 -11.15 19.12
CA PHE A 219 11.72 -10.74 20.34
C PHE A 219 11.20 -11.43 21.62
N PRO A 220 10.99 -12.76 21.64
CA PRO A 220 10.43 -13.44 22.82
C PRO A 220 11.39 -13.48 24.02
N ASP A 221 12.67 -13.24 23.78
CA ASP A 221 13.77 -13.27 24.73
C ASP A 221 14.03 -11.93 25.44
N LEU A 222 13.36 -10.86 25.01
CA LEU A 222 13.57 -9.54 25.58
C LEU A 222 12.53 -9.22 26.65
N GLU A 223 13.01 -8.76 27.80
CA GLU A 223 12.17 -8.10 28.79
C GLU A 223 11.75 -6.73 28.25
N ALA A 224 10.45 -6.47 28.22
CA ALA A 224 9.91 -5.29 27.59
C ALA A 224 8.86 -4.58 28.44
N GLY A 225 8.85 -3.26 28.36
CA GLY A 225 7.81 -2.39 28.89
C GLY A 225 6.97 -1.81 27.76
N ALA A 226 5.70 -1.51 28.06
CA ALA A 226 4.82 -0.77 27.16
C ALA A 226 4.14 0.36 27.92
N GLU A 227 4.14 1.55 27.32
CA GLU A 227 3.51 2.75 27.85
C GLU A 227 2.42 3.21 26.87
N TYR A 228 1.19 3.34 27.37
CA TYR A 228 0.08 3.89 26.59
C TYR A 228 0.40 5.32 26.14
N LEU A 229 0.18 5.61 24.86
CA LEU A 229 0.36 6.95 24.29
C LEU A 229 -0.99 7.65 24.14
N GLU A 230 -1.84 7.14 23.27
CA GLU A 230 -3.12 7.76 22.93
C GLU A 230 -4.14 6.76 22.38
N ALA A 231 -5.39 7.22 22.26
CA ALA A 231 -6.48 6.40 21.73
C ALA A 231 -6.30 6.20 20.22
N GLY A 232 -6.75 5.05 19.73
CA GLY A 232 -6.74 4.70 18.32
C GLY A 232 -7.89 5.32 17.55
N TYR A 233 -7.98 4.95 16.27
CA TYR A 233 -9.04 5.45 15.37
C TYR A 233 -10.41 4.83 15.66
N SER A 234 -10.42 3.65 16.28
CA SER A 234 -11.61 2.87 16.56
C SER A 234 -11.74 2.55 18.05
N PRO A 235 -12.94 2.19 18.54
CA PRO A 235 -13.14 1.82 19.94
C PRO A 235 -12.15 0.74 20.39
N GLU A 236 -11.58 0.89 21.59
CA GLU A 236 -10.63 -0.06 22.20
C GLU A 236 -9.26 -0.20 21.51
N SER A 237 -9.08 0.40 20.34
CA SER A 237 -7.78 0.52 19.68
C SER A 237 -6.95 1.63 20.34
N TYR A 238 -5.62 1.49 20.33
CA TYR A 238 -4.71 2.46 20.96
C TYR A 238 -3.29 2.40 20.41
N TRP A 239 -2.55 3.45 20.69
CA TRP A 239 -1.12 3.55 20.43
C TRP A 239 -0.33 3.34 21.71
N ASP A 240 0.78 2.62 21.62
CA ASP A 240 1.74 2.49 22.71
C ASP A 240 3.19 2.72 22.25
N SER A 241 4.03 3.03 23.23
CA SER A 241 5.49 3.00 23.13
C SER A 241 5.97 1.73 23.80
N TRP A 242 6.54 0.82 23.02
CA TRP A 242 7.12 -0.43 23.48
C TRP A 242 8.64 -0.29 23.51
N THR A 243 9.25 -0.64 24.64
CA THR A 243 10.70 -0.51 24.84
C THR A 243 11.29 -1.78 25.39
N ALA A 244 12.42 -2.18 24.82
CA ALA A 244 13.25 -3.30 25.26
C ALA A 244 14.73 -2.96 25.08
N GLU A 245 15.63 -3.88 25.44
CA GLU A 245 17.07 -3.67 25.30
C GLU A 245 17.48 -3.35 23.85
N GLY A 246 17.92 -2.10 23.63
CA GLY A 246 18.38 -1.59 22.34
C GLY A 246 17.27 -1.39 21.31
N LEU A 247 15.99 -1.36 21.74
CA LEU A 247 14.83 -1.25 20.87
C LEU A 247 13.75 -0.34 21.47
N THR A 248 13.23 0.55 20.64
CA THR A 248 12.01 1.32 20.93
C THR A 248 11.10 1.31 19.72
N ALA A 249 9.82 1.02 19.93
CA ALA A 249 8.83 0.94 18.87
C ALA A 249 7.57 1.74 19.25
N THR A 250 7.02 2.48 18.30
CA THR A 250 5.65 2.98 18.38
C THR A 250 4.74 1.98 17.68
N ARG A 251 3.75 1.45 18.40
CA ARG A 251 2.85 0.41 17.88
C ARG A 251 1.41 0.84 17.97
N TYR A 252 0.62 0.36 17.03
CA TYR A 252 -0.83 0.45 17.03
C TYR A 252 -1.43 -0.91 17.33
N TYR A 253 -2.34 -0.97 18.30
CA TYR A 253 -3.22 -2.10 18.51
C TYR A 253 -4.58 -1.82 17.88
N ALA A 254 -4.96 -2.65 16.90
CA ALA A 254 -6.29 -2.62 16.27
C ALA A 254 -7.19 -3.64 16.97
N ALA A 255 -8.18 -3.16 17.73
CA ALA A 255 -9.08 -4.01 18.49
C ALA A 255 -10.01 -4.84 17.60
N GLU A 256 -10.38 -4.34 16.42
CA GLU A 256 -11.24 -5.05 15.48
C GLU A 256 -10.59 -6.32 14.93
N GLU A 257 -9.26 -6.32 14.81
CA GLU A 257 -8.47 -7.41 14.26
C GLU A 257 -7.69 -8.19 15.33
N ASP A 258 -7.77 -7.79 16.60
CA ASP A 258 -6.90 -8.27 17.70
C ASP A 258 -5.43 -8.36 17.24
N SER A 259 -4.94 -7.28 16.61
CA SER A 259 -3.67 -7.28 15.88
C SER A 259 -2.81 -6.06 16.19
N TRP A 260 -1.50 -6.26 16.15
CA TRP A 260 -0.49 -5.22 16.37
C TRP A 260 0.20 -4.82 15.07
N PHE A 261 0.47 -3.53 14.94
CA PHE A 261 1.11 -2.92 13.79
C PHE A 261 2.24 -2.01 14.25
N LEU A 262 3.42 -2.17 13.68
CA LEU A 262 4.50 -1.22 13.84
C LEU A 262 4.22 0.03 13.01
N SER A 263 4.43 1.21 13.61
CA SER A 263 4.56 2.47 12.86
C SER A 263 6.02 2.86 12.73
N ASN A 264 6.73 2.99 13.85
CA ASN A 264 8.13 3.39 13.86
C ASN A 264 8.94 2.46 14.77
N LEU A 265 10.19 2.18 14.37
CA LEU A 265 11.13 1.36 15.13
C LEU A 265 12.48 2.07 15.20
N TYR A 266 13.12 2.03 16.35
CA TYR A 266 14.49 2.48 16.55
C TYR A 266 15.28 1.33 17.14
N THR A 267 16.50 1.11 16.63
CA THR A 267 17.36 0.08 17.20
C THR A 267 18.83 0.43 17.17
N THR A 268 19.51 0.07 18.25
CA THR A 268 20.97 0.04 18.38
C THR A 268 21.51 -1.39 18.38
N ARG A 269 20.67 -2.39 18.08
CA ARG A 269 21.07 -3.80 18.09
C ARG A 269 21.79 -4.17 16.80
N SER A 270 22.83 -4.99 16.94
CA SER A 270 23.62 -5.51 15.82
C SER A 270 23.09 -6.83 15.22
N ASP A 271 22.13 -7.48 15.89
CA ASP A 271 21.47 -8.71 15.39
C ASP A 271 20.32 -8.42 14.42
N LEU A 272 20.05 -7.14 14.14
CA LEU A 272 19.08 -6.68 13.16
C LEU A 272 19.76 -6.15 11.90
N TYR A 273 19.19 -6.45 10.74
CA TYR A 273 19.73 -6.07 9.44
C TYR A 273 18.66 -5.73 8.41
N THR A 274 18.97 -4.79 7.52
CA THR A 274 18.09 -4.44 6.41
C THR A 274 18.09 -5.52 5.31
N PRO A 275 17.13 -5.53 4.38
CA PRO A 275 17.14 -6.44 3.22
C PRO A 275 18.47 -6.41 2.46
N ARG A 276 19.10 -5.23 2.37
CA ARG A 276 20.40 -5.01 1.72
C ARG A 276 21.61 -5.19 2.66
N GLN A 277 21.43 -5.91 3.76
CA GLN A 277 22.48 -6.37 4.68
C GLN A 277 23.20 -5.28 5.50
N ILE A 278 22.60 -4.10 5.66
CA ILE A 278 23.14 -3.05 6.52
C ILE A 278 22.73 -3.28 7.97
N ARG A 279 23.66 -3.02 8.91
CA ARG A 279 23.50 -3.23 10.35
C ARG A 279 24.04 -2.04 11.15
N VAL A 280 23.69 -1.99 12.43
CA VAL A 280 24.46 -1.20 13.41
C VAL A 280 25.91 -1.70 13.40
N GLY A 281 26.85 -0.77 13.23
CA GLY A 281 28.27 -1.02 13.03
C GLY A 281 28.74 -0.99 11.56
N SER A 282 27.83 -1.03 10.57
CA SER A 282 28.20 -0.86 9.16
C SER A 282 28.79 0.52 8.90
N THR A 283 29.71 0.61 7.94
CA THR A 283 30.33 1.88 7.55
C THR A 283 29.42 2.69 6.64
N ARG A 284 29.59 4.02 6.61
CA ARG A 284 28.88 4.89 5.66
C ARG A 284 29.08 4.46 4.21
N ALA A 285 30.28 4.02 3.86
CA ALA A 285 30.59 3.53 2.52
C ALA A 285 29.77 2.28 2.16
N GLU A 286 29.58 1.35 3.10
CA GLU A 286 28.71 0.18 2.90
C GLU A 286 27.24 0.61 2.73
N VAL A 287 26.75 1.55 3.54
CA VAL A 287 25.35 2.01 3.40
C VAL A 287 25.12 2.66 2.04
N LEU A 288 26.01 3.56 1.59
CA LEU A 288 25.88 4.21 0.28
C LEU A 288 26.08 3.24 -0.90
N ALA A 289 26.85 2.16 -0.71
CA ALA A 289 26.97 1.12 -1.71
C ALA A 289 25.70 0.27 -1.81
N ALA A 290 25.05 -0.03 -0.68
CA ALA A 290 23.80 -0.77 -0.62
C ALA A 290 22.59 0.08 -1.06
N TYR A 291 22.57 1.36 -0.68
CA TYR A 291 21.50 2.32 -0.94
C TYR A 291 22.05 3.56 -1.64
N PRO A 292 22.42 3.46 -2.94
CA PRO A 292 22.97 4.59 -3.68
C PRO A 292 21.96 5.74 -3.86
N GLU A 293 20.66 5.47 -3.67
CA GLU A 293 19.59 6.47 -3.70
C GLU A 293 19.37 7.19 -2.36
N ALA A 294 20.08 6.78 -1.29
CA ALA A 294 19.94 7.41 0.01
C ALA A 294 20.40 8.87 0.01
N VAL A 295 19.67 9.71 0.72
CA VAL A 295 19.89 11.16 0.79
C VAL A 295 20.45 11.51 2.15
N ALA A 296 21.47 12.36 2.17
CA ALA A 296 22.02 12.92 3.40
C ALA A 296 21.19 14.12 3.88
N GLY A 297 21.06 14.24 5.19
CA GLY A 297 20.47 15.41 5.83
C GLY A 297 19.21 15.09 6.61
N ASP A 298 18.52 16.16 6.99
CA ASP A 298 17.44 16.12 7.96
C ASP A 298 16.14 15.57 7.35
N TYR A 299 15.75 14.38 7.78
CA TYR A 299 14.49 13.76 7.40
C TYR A 299 13.32 14.53 8.02
N TRP A 300 12.59 15.28 7.20
CA TRP A 300 11.39 16.05 7.60
C TRP A 300 11.58 17.05 8.74
N SER A 301 12.78 17.60 8.91
CA SER A 301 13.06 18.50 10.03
C SER A 301 12.96 17.86 11.41
N MET A 302 13.01 16.52 11.48
CA MET A 302 12.96 15.77 12.74
C MET A 302 14.32 15.71 13.45
N TYR A 303 15.42 15.81 12.69
CA TYR A 303 16.78 15.61 13.19
C TYR A 303 17.75 16.65 12.62
N PRO A 304 17.58 17.95 12.94
CA PRO A 304 18.34 19.03 12.31
C PRO A 304 19.84 19.03 12.62
N ASP A 305 20.25 18.37 13.71
CA ASP A 305 21.63 18.37 14.19
C ASP A 305 22.28 16.98 14.16
N GLU A 306 21.57 15.96 13.67
CA GLU A 306 22.07 14.58 13.62
C GLU A 306 22.78 14.27 12.30
N ASP A 307 23.82 13.44 12.37
CA ASP A 307 24.49 12.91 11.19
C ASP A 307 23.78 11.64 10.72
N LEU A 308 22.89 11.80 9.74
CA LEU A 308 22.12 10.70 9.19
C LEU A 308 22.05 10.72 7.67
N ILE A 309 21.82 9.54 7.11
CA ILE A 309 21.31 9.38 5.74
C ILE A 309 20.02 8.57 5.79
N TYR A 310 19.08 8.91 4.92
CA TYR A 310 17.79 8.24 4.84
C TYR A 310 17.50 7.74 3.43
N TYR A 311 16.72 6.67 3.34
CA TYR A 311 16.31 6.04 2.09
C TYR A 311 14.80 5.83 2.11
N ILE A 312 14.16 6.21 1.01
CA ILE A 312 12.72 6.01 0.76
C ILE A 312 12.61 5.29 -0.58
N PRO A 313 12.04 4.07 -0.61
CA PRO A 313 11.89 3.30 -1.85
C PRO A 313 11.09 4.05 -2.90
N GLY A 314 11.64 4.18 -4.10
CA GLY A 314 10.94 4.78 -5.24
C GLY A 314 10.61 6.27 -5.09
N ASP A 315 11.20 6.97 -4.10
CA ASP A 315 10.91 8.38 -3.91
C ASP A 315 11.32 9.21 -5.14
N ASN A 316 10.39 10.06 -5.56
CA ASN A 316 10.56 11.00 -6.67
C ASN A 316 10.91 12.42 -6.18
N GLY A 317 11.37 12.54 -4.94
CA GLY A 317 11.66 13.80 -4.25
C GLY A 317 10.48 14.35 -3.44
N SER A 318 9.46 13.53 -3.20
CA SER A 318 8.31 13.87 -2.35
C SER A 318 8.62 13.76 -0.86
N GLY A 319 9.57 12.90 -0.49
CA GLY A 319 9.88 12.56 0.88
C GLY A 319 8.79 11.73 1.59
N LEU A 320 7.79 11.22 0.87
CA LEU A 320 6.64 10.52 1.45
C LEU A 320 6.80 8.99 1.41
N GLY A 321 6.24 8.30 2.40
CA GLY A 321 6.22 6.85 2.49
C GLY A 321 7.19 6.25 3.53
N PRO A 322 7.26 4.91 3.59
CA PRO A 322 8.16 4.22 4.51
C PRO A 322 9.62 4.59 4.27
N ALA A 323 10.38 4.80 5.34
CA ALA A 323 11.77 5.21 5.28
C ALA A 323 12.69 4.40 6.19
N LEU A 324 13.91 4.15 5.70
CA LEU A 324 15.05 3.70 6.47
C LEU A 324 15.93 4.89 6.81
N LEU A 325 16.28 5.08 8.08
CA LEU A 325 17.22 6.09 8.54
C LEU A 325 18.44 5.40 9.17
N PHE A 326 19.63 5.84 8.80
CA PHE A 326 20.90 5.38 9.34
C PHE A 326 21.59 6.55 10.02
N PHE A 327 21.73 6.49 11.34
CA PHE A 327 22.42 7.50 12.16
C PHE A 327 23.86 7.08 12.37
N PHE A 328 24.80 8.03 12.31
CA PHE A 328 26.23 7.75 12.34
C PHE A 328 26.94 8.33 13.56
N GLN A 329 27.79 7.51 14.17
CA GLN A 329 28.85 7.98 15.05
C GLN A 329 30.20 7.89 14.32
N GLY A 330 30.70 9.02 13.85
CA GLY A 330 31.87 9.05 12.97
C GLY A 330 31.55 8.39 11.63
N ASP A 331 32.19 7.25 11.34
CA ASP A 331 31.99 6.53 10.06
C ASP A 331 31.08 5.31 10.18
N GLN A 332 30.63 4.96 11.39
CA GLN A 332 29.82 3.75 11.64
C GLN A 332 28.38 4.10 11.98
N VAL A 333 27.46 3.27 11.49
CA VAL A 333 26.04 3.31 11.88
C VAL A 333 25.93 2.99 13.36
N GLU A 334 25.42 3.92 14.17
CA GLU A 334 25.16 3.69 15.60
C GLU A 334 23.71 3.29 15.88
N GLN A 335 22.79 3.69 14.99
CA GLN A 335 21.36 3.40 15.12
C GLN A 335 20.72 3.31 13.74
N ILE A 336 19.74 2.41 13.63
CA ILE A 336 18.84 2.32 12.48
C ILE A 336 17.43 2.65 12.95
N ALA A 337 16.69 3.44 12.17
CA ALA A 337 15.27 3.64 12.38
C ALA A 337 14.43 3.28 11.14
N LEU A 338 13.24 2.74 11.39
CA LEU A 338 12.16 2.56 10.43
C LEU A 338 11.09 3.59 10.73
N TYR A 339 10.60 4.23 9.68
CA TYR A 339 9.56 5.24 9.76
C TYR A 339 8.45 4.97 8.77
N ASP A 340 7.20 5.22 9.16
CA ASP A 340 6.04 5.19 8.28
C ASP A 340 5.42 6.59 8.18
N MET A 341 6.01 7.44 7.34
CA MET A 341 5.51 8.82 7.16
C MET A 341 4.33 8.80 6.19
N PHE A 342 3.14 8.78 6.79
CA PHE A 342 1.80 8.75 6.17
C PHE A 342 1.49 7.42 5.46
N ASN A 343 0.52 6.69 6.01
CA ASN A 343 -0.27 5.69 5.30
C ASN A 343 -1.53 6.36 4.75
#